data_AF-A0A383BZX5-F1
#
_entry.id   AF-A0A383BZX5-F1
#
_cell.length_a   1.000
_cell.length_b   1.000
_cell.length_c   1.000
_cell.angle_alpha   90.00
_cell.angle_beta   90.00
_cell.angle_gamma   90.00
#
_symmetry.space_group_name_H-M   'P 1'
#
loop_
_entity.id
_entity.type
_entity.pdbx_description
1 polymer ?
#
loop_
_entity_poly.entity_id
_entity_poly.type
_entity_poly.pdbx_seq_one_letter_code
_entity_poly.pdbx_strand_id
1 'polypeptide(L)'
;MAQELLPPQLITKARMLYFCWVPADPAACAALLPTGLTPATNKAIYINQYVVDTDAQTSHFGAYSLTYMGLDLGGLDLDDGTPGRFWTHYFNSNPGMRAYAA
;
A
#
# COMPACT_ATOMS: atom_id res chain seq x y z
N MET A 1 24.41 -11.68 -5.45
CA MET A 1 24.62 -10.52 -4.56
C MET A 1 23.37 -9.67 -4.64
N ALA A 2 22.80 -9.23 -3.51
CA ALA A 2 21.67 -8.31 -3.55
C ALA A 2 22.15 -6.97 -4.12
N GLN A 3 21.42 -6.42 -5.08
CA GLN A 3 21.73 -5.10 -5.66
C GLN A 3 21.50 -4.02 -4.60
N GLU A 4 22.47 -3.13 -4.43
CA GLU A 4 22.32 -1.95 -3.57
C GLU A 4 21.26 -1.01 -4.17
N LEU A 5 20.22 -0.70 -3.40
CA LEU A 5 19.11 0.16 -3.82
C LEU A 5 19.40 1.61 -3.42
N LEU A 6 19.76 2.44 -4.40
CA LEU A 6 20.01 3.86 -4.17
C LEU A 6 18.72 4.67 -4.32
N PRO A 7 18.37 5.56 -3.37
CA PRO A 7 17.20 6.43 -3.49
C PRO A 7 17.41 7.50 -4.60
N PRO A 8 16.32 8.05 -5.18
CA PRO A 8 14.91 7.80 -4.85
C PRO A 8 14.36 6.52 -5.51
N GLN A 9 13.47 5.82 -4.80
CA GLN A 9 12.67 4.74 -5.37
C GLN A 9 11.48 5.34 -6.10
N LEU A 10 11.53 5.33 -7.44
CA LEU A 10 10.48 5.90 -8.29
C LEU A 10 9.71 4.80 -8.99
N ILE A 11 8.40 5.03 -9.14
CA ILE A 11 7.51 4.25 -9.98
C ILE A 11 6.79 5.25 -10.88
N THR A 12 6.84 5.05 -12.19
CA THR A 12 6.22 5.95 -13.16
C THR A 12 5.30 5.21 -14.12
N LYS A 13 4.22 5.87 -14.56
CA LYS A 13 3.28 5.33 -15.55
C LYS A 13 2.67 3.96 -15.16
N ALA A 14 2.61 3.63 -13.88
CA ALA A 14 1.95 2.41 -13.41
C ALA A 14 0.45 2.49 -13.72
N ARG A 15 -0.13 1.36 -14.13
CA ARG A 15 -1.58 1.24 -14.33
C ARG A 15 -2.20 0.77 -13.04
N MET A 16 -3.13 1.55 -12.49
CA MET A 16 -3.64 1.38 -11.14
C MET A 16 -5.16 1.21 -11.15
N LEU A 17 -5.65 0.26 -10.34
CA LEU A 17 -7.02 0.18 -9.87
C LEU A 17 -7.02 0.39 -8.36
N TYR A 18 -7.83 1.35 -7.92
CA TYR A 18 -7.89 1.75 -6.52
C TYR A 18 -9.35 1.81 -6.07
N PHE A 19 -9.67 1.08 -5.01
CA PHE A 19 -11.02 1.03 -4.46
C PHE A 19 -10.99 1.34 -2.98
N CYS A 20 -11.97 2.13 -2.54
CA CYS A 20 -12.28 2.35 -1.13
C CYS A 20 -13.73 1.95 -0.88
N TRP A 21 -13.98 1.28 0.24
CA TRP A 21 -15.33 0.93 0.65
C TRP A 21 -15.41 0.70 2.15
N VAL A 22 -16.62 0.73 2.69
CA VAL A 22 -16.89 0.27 4.05
C VAL A 22 -17.15 -1.23 4.01
N PRO A 23 -16.35 -2.07 4.71
CA PRO A 23 -16.53 -3.51 4.69
C PRO A 23 -17.81 -3.91 5.44
N ALA A 24 -18.30 -5.12 5.19
CA ALA A 24 -19.48 -5.65 5.87
C ALA A 24 -19.28 -5.78 7.39
N ASP A 25 -18.04 -6.04 7.84
CA ASP A 25 -17.66 -6.05 9.25
C ASP A 25 -16.46 -5.11 9.49
N PRO A 26 -16.71 -3.83 9.82
CA PRO A 26 -15.64 -2.89 10.11
C PRO A 26 -14.88 -3.18 11.40
N ALA A 27 -15.49 -3.88 12.36
CA ALA A 27 -14.84 -4.19 13.63
C ALA A 27 -13.77 -5.27 13.43
N ALA A 28 -14.06 -6.29 12.61
CA ALA A 28 -13.08 -7.30 12.22
C ALA A 28 -11.89 -6.70 11.48
N CYS A 29 -12.13 -5.77 10.55
CA CYS A 29 -11.04 -5.07 9.87
C CYS A 29 -10.21 -4.23 10.85
N ALA A 30 -10.86 -3.51 11.78
CA ALA A 30 -10.15 -2.71 12.79
C ALA A 30 -9.26 -3.56 13.70
N ALA A 31 -9.65 -4.81 14.00
CA ALA A 31 -8.85 -5.73 14.79
C ALA A 31 -7.53 -6.17 14.14
N LEU A 32 -7.33 -5.89 12.83
CA LEU A 32 -6.07 -6.11 12.13
C LEU A 32 -5.02 -5.02 12.40
N LEU A 33 -5.42 -3.90 13.02
CA LEU A 33 -4.50 -2.82 13.34
C LEU A 33 -3.60 -3.20 14.54
N PRO A 34 -2.31 -2.84 14.50
CA PRO A 34 -1.45 -2.98 15.65
C PRO A 34 -1.91 -2.06 16.80
N THR A 35 -1.54 -2.44 18.03
CA THR A 35 -1.78 -1.63 19.22
C THR A 35 -1.26 -0.20 19.03
N GLY A 36 -2.07 0.79 19.37
CA GLY A 36 -1.73 2.21 19.27
C GLY A 36 -2.26 2.90 18.00
N LEU A 37 -2.74 2.13 17.02
CA LEU A 37 -3.48 2.68 15.87
C LEU A 37 -4.98 2.55 16.08
N THR A 38 -5.73 3.52 15.56
CA THR A 38 -7.19 3.54 15.60
C THR A 38 -7.75 3.66 14.18
N PRO A 39 -8.85 2.96 13.87
CA PRO A 39 -9.49 3.12 12.56
C PRO A 39 -10.09 4.52 12.42
N ALA A 40 -10.10 5.04 11.19
CA ALA A 40 -10.78 6.30 10.87
C ALA A 40 -12.30 6.19 11.13
N THR A 41 -12.93 7.34 11.37
CA THR A 41 -14.39 7.43 11.63
C THR A 41 -15.23 6.98 10.43
N ASN A 42 -14.70 7.09 9.21
CA ASN A 42 -15.32 6.59 7.99
C ASN A 42 -15.39 5.06 7.92
N LYS A 43 -14.60 4.36 8.74
CA LYS A 43 -14.47 2.90 8.80
C LYS A 43 -14.12 2.26 7.45
N ALA A 44 -13.51 3.02 6.56
CA ALA A 44 -13.20 2.58 5.22
C ALA A 44 -11.94 1.71 5.21
N ILE A 45 -11.95 0.74 4.31
CA ILE A 45 -10.77 0.03 3.86
C ILE A 45 -10.49 0.40 2.41
N TYR A 46 -9.29 0.10 1.97
CA TYR A 46 -8.91 0.30 0.57
C TYR A 46 -8.10 -0.88 0.06
N ILE A 47 -8.14 -1.07 -1.26
CA ILE A 47 -7.22 -1.94 -1.98
C ILE A 47 -6.65 -1.17 -3.17
N ASN A 48 -5.34 -1.28 -3.35
CA ASN A 48 -4.66 -0.82 -4.54
C ASN A 48 -4.10 -2.04 -5.28
N GLN A 49 -4.39 -2.14 -6.56
CA GLN A 49 -3.79 -3.08 -7.49
C GLN A 49 -3.10 -2.29 -8.59
N TYR A 50 -1.82 -2.51 -8.81
CA TYR A 50 -1.14 -1.91 -9.95
C TYR A 50 -0.15 -2.84 -10.64
N VAL A 51 0.07 -2.53 -11.92
CA VAL A 51 1.07 -3.18 -12.77
C VAL A 51 2.06 -2.13 -13.25
N VAL A 52 3.33 -2.48 -13.11
CA VAL A 52 4.47 -1.81 -13.73
C VAL A 52 4.95 -2.73 -14.85
N ASP A 53 4.78 -2.29 -16.10
CA ASP A 53 4.93 -3.15 -17.28
C ASP A 53 6.41 -3.35 -17.68
N THR A 54 7.29 -2.38 -17.40
CA THR A 54 8.72 -2.43 -17.77
C THR A 54 9.65 -1.95 -16.65
N ASP A 55 10.94 -2.28 -16.78
CA ASP A 55 11.99 -1.85 -15.86
C ASP A 55 12.25 -0.33 -15.90
N ALA A 56 12.10 0.30 -17.07
CA ALA A 56 12.21 1.74 -17.28
C ALA A 56 11.21 2.56 -16.45
N GLN A 57 10.18 1.92 -15.92
CA GLN A 57 9.19 2.54 -15.05
C GLN A 57 9.59 2.55 -13.58
N THR A 58 10.71 1.90 -13.22
CA THR A 58 11.16 1.76 -11.83
C THR A 58 12.61 2.18 -11.64
N SER A 59 12.94 2.68 -10.46
CA SER A 59 14.33 2.70 -10.00
C SER A 59 14.74 1.28 -9.57
N HIS A 60 15.41 0.54 -10.44
CA HIS A 60 16.11 -0.72 -10.10
C HIS A 60 15.26 -1.90 -9.61
N PHE A 61 13.93 -1.84 -9.71
CA PHE A 61 13.04 -2.95 -9.31
C PHE A 61 12.54 -3.80 -10.49
N GLY A 62 12.69 -3.35 -11.74
CA GLY A 62 12.15 -4.06 -12.89
C GLY A 62 10.62 -4.00 -12.98
N ALA A 63 10.04 -4.75 -13.91
CA ALA A 63 8.59 -4.88 -14.04
C ALA A 63 8.00 -5.73 -12.90
N TYR A 64 6.81 -5.37 -12.41
CA TYR A 64 6.09 -6.15 -11.40
C TYR A 64 4.60 -5.81 -11.30
N SER A 65 3.86 -6.71 -10.67
CA SER A 65 2.49 -6.45 -10.20
C SER A 65 2.48 -6.40 -8.69
N LEU A 66 1.72 -5.46 -8.12
CA LEU A 66 1.52 -5.30 -6.69
C LEU A 66 0.03 -5.21 -6.38
N THR A 67 -0.39 -5.87 -5.31
CA THR A 67 -1.62 -5.50 -4.60
C THR A 67 -1.34 -5.29 -3.12
N TYR A 68 -1.97 -4.28 -2.53
CA TYR A 68 -1.95 -4.07 -1.09
C TYR A 68 -3.31 -3.56 -0.61
N MET A 69 -3.64 -3.92 0.62
CA MET A 69 -4.88 -3.54 1.29
C MET A 69 -4.57 -2.93 2.64
N GLY A 70 -5.42 -2.02 3.08
CA GLY A 70 -5.27 -1.38 4.36
C GLY A 70 -6.53 -0.73 4.87
N LEU A 71 -6.39 -0.08 6.02
CA LEU A 71 -7.42 0.72 6.65
C LEU A 71 -7.03 2.19 6.63
N ASP A 72 -8.03 3.05 6.51
CA ASP A 72 -7.89 4.46 6.87
C ASP A 72 -7.74 4.58 8.40
N LEU A 73 -6.82 5.43 8.84
CA LEU A 73 -6.46 5.65 10.24
C LEU A 73 -7.05 6.95 10.76
N GLY A 74 -7.46 6.97 12.03
CA GLY A 74 -7.90 8.19 12.71
C GLY A 74 -6.73 9.00 13.25
N GLY A 75 -6.77 10.33 13.08
CA GLY A 75 -5.82 11.25 13.70
C GLY A 75 -4.41 11.24 13.10
N LEU A 76 -4.25 10.62 11.92
CA LEU A 76 -3.00 10.55 11.16
C LEU A 76 -3.19 11.05 9.72
N ASP A 77 -4.15 11.95 9.52
CA ASP A 77 -4.50 12.51 8.23
C ASP A 77 -3.30 13.28 7.63
N LEU A 78 -3.08 13.12 6.33
CA LEU A 78 -2.02 13.81 5.59
C LEU A 78 -2.36 15.29 5.40
N ASP A 79 -3.64 15.57 5.20
CA ASP A 79 -4.24 16.90 5.03
C ASP A 79 -5.74 16.85 5.36
N ASP A 80 -6.43 17.97 5.14
CA ASP A 80 -7.89 18.05 5.34
C ASP A 80 -8.63 17.23 4.26
N GLY A 81 -8.88 15.97 4.59
CA GLY A 81 -9.66 15.04 3.77
C GLY A 81 -8.91 13.79 3.31
N THR A 82 -7.58 13.73 3.45
CA THR A 82 -6.80 12.55 3.08
C THR A 82 -6.36 11.76 4.32
N PRO A 83 -6.97 10.59 4.59
CA PRO A 83 -6.62 9.81 5.76
C PRO A 83 -5.23 9.18 5.64
N GLY A 84 -4.53 9.12 6.78
CA GLY A 84 -3.39 8.22 6.95
C GLY A 84 -3.85 6.77 6.81
N ARG A 85 -2.94 5.88 6.41
CA ARG A 85 -3.29 4.51 6.05
C ARG A 85 -2.27 3.50 6.57
N PHE A 86 -2.77 2.34 7.00
CA PHE A 86 -1.93 1.22 7.43
C PHE A 86 -2.13 0.00 6.53
N TRP A 87 -1.04 -0.58 6.03
CA TRP A 87 -1.07 -1.78 5.19
C TRP A 87 -1.21 -3.02 6.05
N THR A 88 -2.35 -3.70 5.95
CA THR A 88 -2.55 -5.01 6.60
C THR A 88 -2.13 -6.16 5.72
N HIS A 89 -2.15 -5.96 4.40
CA HIS A 89 -1.77 -6.97 3.42
C HIS A 89 -0.91 -6.34 2.32
N TYR A 90 0.14 -7.04 1.92
CA TYR A 90 1.05 -6.62 0.86
C TYR A 90 1.52 -7.83 0.04
N PHE A 91 1.25 -7.84 -1.26
CA PHE A 91 1.61 -8.93 -2.17
C PHE A 91 2.23 -8.39 -3.45
N ASN A 92 3.54 -8.55 -3.58
CA ASN A 92 4.31 -8.09 -4.75
C ASN A 92 4.89 -9.29 -5.50
N SER A 93 4.82 -9.32 -6.84
CA SER A 93 5.43 -10.39 -7.64
C SER A 93 6.97 -10.35 -7.60
N ASN A 94 7.56 -9.18 -7.34
CA ASN A 94 9.00 -8.99 -7.34
C ASN A 94 9.63 -9.29 -5.96
N PRO A 95 10.58 -10.24 -5.86
CA PRO A 95 11.23 -10.59 -4.59
C PRO A 95 12.07 -9.46 -4.00
N GLY A 96 12.73 -8.64 -4.83
CA GLY A 96 13.51 -7.50 -4.38
C GLY A 96 12.63 -6.43 -3.74
N MET A 97 11.48 -6.13 -4.37
CA MET A 97 10.51 -5.18 -3.81
C MET A 97 9.86 -5.71 -2.52
N ARG A 98 9.58 -7.02 -2.44
CA ARG A 98 9.11 -7.64 -1.18
C ARG A 98 10.14 -7.48 -0.05
N ALA A 99 11.43 -7.71 -0.35
CA ALA A 99 12.49 -7.57 0.64
C ALA A 99 12.70 -6.11 1.07
N TYR A 100 12.52 -5.16 0.15
CA TYR A 100 12.62 -3.72 0.44
C TYR A 100 11.47 -3.22 1.33
N ALA A 101 10.26 -3.76 1.17
CA ALA A 101 9.07 -3.32 1.89
C ALA A 101 8.82 -4.03 3.23
N ALA A 102 9.62 -5.05 3.57
CA ALA A 102 9.52 -5.82 4.81
C ALA A 102 10.18 -5.09 5.98
#